data_AF-A0A7V4Q6H5-F1
#
_entry.id   AF-A0A7V4Q6H5-F1
#
_cell.length_a   1.000
_cell.length_b   1.000
_cell.length_c   1.000
_cell.angle_alpha   90.00
_cell.angle_beta   90.00
_cell.angle_gamma   90.00
#
_symmetry.space_group_name_H-M   'P 1'
#
loop_
_entity.id
_entity.type
_entity.pdbx_description
1 polymer ?
#
loop_
_entity_poly.entity_id
_entity_poly.type
_entity_poly.pdbx_seq_one_letter_code
_entity_poly.pdbx_strand_id
1 'polypeptide(L)'
;MQKIMIGIGLALCTLMAVTILLALFLARSITVPISKLASQTAQLARGELNIQVACTSSDEIGQLACSFKTMTENLRSIISQVACTSSEVAAAANQLNTTAEHIATGAEQVASQATTVATAGEEMSATSGDIARSCQMAAEGAKQASRSANDGTEVVESTIAVMSQIAAKVQESAKTVESLGARSEQIGAIIGTIEDIADQTNLLALNAAIEAARAGEQGRGFAVVADEVRALAERTTRATREIGEMIKAIQSETKGAVAAMEQGVQQVEAGTSEAAKSGAALREILAQINDVAMQVNQIATAAEEQTS
;
A
#
# COMPACT_ATOMS: atom_id res chain seq x y z
N MET A 1 31.46 -37.74 141.25
CA MET A 1 30.99 -36.65 140.36
C MET A 1 32.07 -36.11 139.42
N GLN A 2 33.32 -35.91 139.86
CA GLN A 2 34.38 -35.25 139.06
C GLN A 2 34.77 -35.97 137.74
N LYS A 3 34.82 -37.31 137.71
CA LYS A 3 35.12 -38.08 136.48
C LYS A 3 34.00 -38.02 135.43
N ILE A 4 32.74 -37.87 135.86
CA ILE A 4 31.58 -37.72 134.96
C ILE A 4 31.58 -36.33 134.33
N MET A 5 31.97 -35.29 135.08
CA MET A 5 32.06 -33.91 134.60
C MET A 5 33.18 -33.74 133.54
N ILE A 6 34.33 -34.40 133.73
CA ILE A 6 35.44 -34.40 132.75
C ILE A 6 35.05 -35.16 131.46
N GLY A 7 34.35 -36.31 131.59
CA GLY A 7 33.87 -37.07 130.43
C GLY A 7 32.84 -36.31 129.59
N ILE A 8 31.92 -35.58 130.23
CA ILE A 8 30.94 -34.72 129.56
C ILE A 8 31.64 -33.54 128.86
N GLY A 9 32.62 -32.91 129.49
CA GLY A 9 33.39 -31.81 128.90
C GLY A 9 34.18 -32.22 127.65
N LEU A 10 34.83 -33.39 127.69
CA LEU A 10 35.60 -33.91 126.55
C LEU A 10 34.69 -34.33 125.39
N ALA A 11 33.53 -34.92 125.67
CA ALA A 11 32.51 -35.22 124.67
C ALA A 11 31.91 -33.96 124.03
N LEU A 12 31.73 -32.88 124.81
CA LEU A 12 31.28 -31.59 124.27
C LEU A 12 32.34 -30.95 123.37
N CYS A 13 33.62 -31.01 123.74
CA CYS A 13 34.71 -30.48 122.92
C CYS A 13 34.90 -31.25 121.61
N THR A 14 34.80 -32.59 121.63
CA THR A 14 34.88 -33.40 120.40
C THR A 14 33.67 -33.18 119.51
N LEU A 15 32.46 -33.10 120.07
CA LEU A 15 31.26 -32.74 119.34
C LEU A 15 31.41 -31.36 118.69
N MET A 16 31.89 -30.36 119.45
CA MET A 16 32.12 -29.01 118.94
C MET A 16 33.17 -28.99 117.83
N ALA A 17 34.30 -29.69 118.00
CA ALA A 17 35.33 -29.80 116.96
C ALA A 17 34.79 -30.48 115.68
N VAL A 18 34.01 -31.55 115.81
CA VAL A 18 33.37 -32.23 114.68
C VAL A 18 32.35 -31.33 113.99
N THR A 19 31.53 -30.58 114.74
CA THR A 19 30.58 -29.62 114.14
C THR A 19 31.29 -28.49 113.40
N ILE A 20 32.40 -27.96 113.94
CA ILE A 20 33.19 -26.92 113.28
C ILE A 20 33.87 -27.46 112.02
N LEU A 21 34.46 -28.66 112.09
CA LEU A 21 35.05 -29.33 110.92
C LEU A 21 34.02 -29.62 109.84
N LEU A 22 32.84 -30.13 110.21
CA LEU A 22 31.74 -30.39 109.28
C LEU A 22 31.21 -29.09 108.68
N ALA A 23 31.08 -28.02 109.48
CA ALA A 23 30.67 -26.70 109.00
C ALA A 23 31.70 -26.10 108.02
N LEU A 24 32.99 -26.21 108.31
CA LEU A 24 34.06 -25.76 107.41
C LEU A 24 34.12 -26.60 106.13
N PHE A 25 33.89 -27.91 106.24
CA PHE A 25 33.81 -28.83 105.10
C PHE A 25 32.62 -28.49 104.20
N LEU A 26 31.41 -28.34 104.77
CA LEU A 26 30.21 -27.95 104.04
C LEU A 26 30.34 -26.54 103.45
N ALA A 27 30.91 -25.58 104.17
CA ALA A 27 31.12 -24.23 103.67
C ALA A 27 32.10 -24.21 102.48
N ARG A 28 33.18 -25.02 102.52
CA ARG A 28 34.10 -25.15 101.38
C ARG A 28 33.50 -25.96 100.23
N SER A 29 32.73 -27.01 100.53
CA SER A 29 32.16 -27.91 99.52
C SER A 29 30.91 -27.35 98.85
N ILE A 30 30.16 -26.46 99.50
CA ILE A 30 28.87 -25.93 99.02
C ILE A 30 28.94 -24.41 98.82
N THR A 31 29.27 -23.65 99.86
CA THR A 31 29.18 -22.17 99.82
C THR A 31 30.17 -21.55 98.82
N VAL A 32 31.39 -22.07 98.73
CA VAL A 32 32.41 -21.54 97.79
C VAL A 32 32.00 -21.78 96.32
N PRO A 33 31.64 -23.00 95.88
CA PRO A 33 31.13 -23.23 94.53
C PRO A 33 29.86 -22.43 94.19
N ILE A 34 28.91 -22.31 95.12
CA ILE A 34 27.69 -21.52 94.90
C ILE A 34 28.02 -20.03 94.74
N SER A 35 28.88 -19.47 95.59
CA SER A 35 29.30 -18.06 95.48
C SER A 35 29.99 -17.78 94.13
N LYS A 36 30.82 -18.72 93.65
CA LYS A 36 31.45 -18.63 92.33
C LYS A 36 30.42 -18.66 91.20
N LEU A 37 29.46 -19.60 91.24
CA LEU A 37 28.36 -19.65 90.27
C LEU A 37 27.49 -18.39 90.31
N ALA A 38 27.21 -17.84 91.50
CA ALA A 38 26.46 -16.60 91.66
C ALA A 38 27.21 -15.42 91.01
N SER A 39 28.53 -15.33 91.20
CA SER A 39 29.36 -14.32 90.54
C SER A 39 29.38 -14.47 89.01
N GLN A 40 29.50 -15.71 88.51
CA GLN A 40 29.45 -15.99 87.07
C GLN A 40 28.07 -15.72 86.46
N THR A 41 27.00 -15.98 87.21
CA THR A 41 25.63 -15.62 86.83
C THR A 41 25.46 -14.11 86.77
N ALA A 42 26.05 -13.35 87.72
CA ALA A 42 26.04 -11.90 87.68
C ALA A 42 26.84 -11.33 86.50
N GLN A 43 27.95 -11.98 86.10
CA GLN A 43 28.69 -11.63 84.88
C GLN A 43 27.83 -11.88 83.62
N LEU A 44 27.21 -13.05 83.52
CA LEU A 44 26.28 -13.38 82.43
C LEU A 44 25.12 -12.38 82.34
N ALA A 45 24.53 -12.00 83.48
CA ALA A 45 23.44 -11.02 83.55
C ALA A 45 23.85 -9.61 83.07
N ARG A 46 25.15 -9.28 83.12
CA ARG A 46 25.71 -8.03 82.56
C ARG A 46 26.08 -8.14 81.08
N GLY A 47 25.80 -9.28 80.44
CA GLY A 47 26.09 -9.53 79.02
C GLY A 47 27.49 -10.09 78.74
N GLU A 48 28.27 -10.44 79.77
CA GLU A 48 29.59 -11.06 79.60
C GLU A 48 29.43 -12.56 79.28
N LEU A 49 29.36 -12.90 78.00
CA LEU A 49 29.18 -14.29 77.52
C LEU A 49 30.48 -15.09 77.40
N ASN A 50 31.63 -14.45 77.64
CA ASN A 50 32.95 -15.09 77.59
C ASN A 50 33.38 -15.67 78.95
N ILE A 51 32.42 -16.11 79.76
CA ILE A 51 32.67 -16.75 81.04
C ILE A 51 32.92 -18.25 80.88
N GLN A 52 33.92 -18.78 81.58
CA GLN A 52 34.21 -20.21 81.60
C GLN A 52 33.68 -20.84 82.88
N VAL A 53 32.66 -21.69 82.73
CA VAL A 53 32.06 -22.44 83.82
C VAL A 53 32.68 -23.83 83.86
N ALA A 54 33.32 -24.18 84.97
CA ALA A 54 33.99 -25.47 85.14
C ALA A 54 33.07 -26.47 85.86
N CYS A 55 32.90 -27.65 85.26
CA CYS A 55 32.19 -28.79 85.85
C CYS A 55 33.14 -29.60 86.72
N THR A 56 33.37 -29.20 87.98
CA THR A 56 34.40 -29.82 88.84
C THR A 56 33.88 -30.83 89.86
N SER A 57 32.56 -30.90 90.08
CA SER A 57 31.93 -31.83 91.04
C SER A 57 30.90 -32.74 90.35
N SER A 58 30.62 -33.89 90.94
CA SER A 58 29.58 -34.84 90.51
C SER A 58 28.31 -34.80 91.37
N ASP A 59 28.27 -33.90 92.35
CA ASP A 59 27.09 -33.62 93.19
C ASP A 59 26.08 -32.71 92.47
N GLU A 60 25.01 -32.34 93.18
CA GLU A 60 23.94 -31.45 92.70
C GLU A 60 24.47 -30.07 92.28
N ILE A 61 25.53 -29.58 92.93
CA ILE A 61 26.15 -28.29 92.59
C ILE A 61 26.96 -28.40 91.29
N GLY A 62 27.62 -29.54 91.09
CA GLY A 62 28.27 -29.92 89.83
C GLY A 62 27.28 -29.99 88.67
N GLN A 63 26.12 -30.63 88.86
CA GLN A 63 25.05 -30.69 87.86
C GLN A 63 24.48 -29.30 87.53
N LEU A 64 24.29 -28.44 88.54
CA LEU A 64 23.88 -27.06 88.36
C LEU A 64 24.92 -26.25 87.57
N ALA A 65 26.21 -26.41 87.88
CA ALA A 65 27.30 -25.76 87.15
C ALA A 65 27.33 -26.18 85.68
N CYS A 66 27.14 -27.47 85.38
CA CYS A 66 27.08 -27.94 84.00
C CYS A 66 25.84 -27.45 83.26
N SER A 67 24.66 -27.42 83.91
CA SER A 67 23.46 -26.85 83.31
C SER A 67 23.62 -25.36 83.00
N PHE A 68 24.26 -24.60 83.91
CA PHE A 68 24.60 -23.20 83.70
C PHE A 68 25.63 -22.99 82.58
N LYS A 69 26.62 -23.89 82.46
CA LYS A 69 27.56 -23.91 81.33
C LYS A 69 26.83 -24.07 80.00
N THR A 70 25.94 -25.08 79.88
CA THR A 70 25.15 -25.31 78.67
C THR A 70 24.23 -24.12 78.35
N MET A 71 23.61 -23.51 79.36
CA MET A 71 22.83 -22.28 79.18
C MET A 71 23.70 -21.14 78.61
N THR A 72 24.91 -20.94 79.14
CA THR A 72 25.86 -19.91 78.66
C THR A 72 26.30 -20.20 77.22
N GLU A 73 26.60 -21.46 76.88
CA GLU A 73 26.95 -21.89 75.52
C GLU A 73 25.79 -21.66 74.53
N ASN A 74 24.57 -22.02 74.91
CA ASN A 74 23.38 -21.79 74.09
C ASN A 74 23.12 -20.29 73.89
N LEU A 75 23.22 -19.47 74.94
CA LEU A 75 23.08 -18.02 74.82
C LEU A 75 24.14 -17.42 73.91
N ARG A 76 25.41 -17.86 74.02
CA ARG A 76 26.48 -17.42 73.12
C ARG A 76 26.19 -17.80 71.66
N SER A 77 25.70 -19.02 71.43
CA SER A 77 25.30 -19.47 70.10
C SER A 77 24.15 -18.63 69.53
N ILE A 78 23.12 -18.34 70.33
CA ILE A 78 21.99 -17.50 69.94
C ILE A 78 22.46 -16.10 69.59
N ILE A 79 23.29 -15.46 70.43
CA ILE A 79 23.81 -14.11 70.15
C ILE A 79 24.68 -14.08 68.90
N SER A 80 25.52 -15.11 68.69
CA SER A 80 26.31 -15.24 67.46
C SER A 80 25.40 -15.38 66.23
N GLN A 81 24.32 -16.15 66.33
CA GLN A 81 23.37 -16.33 65.25
C GLN A 81 22.59 -15.04 64.97
N VAL A 82 22.13 -14.33 66.01
CA VAL A 82 21.48 -13.01 65.88
C VAL A 82 22.40 -11.99 65.23
N ALA A 83 23.68 -11.95 65.61
CA ALA A 83 24.66 -11.07 65.00
C ALA A 83 24.87 -11.40 63.50
N CYS A 84 24.97 -12.68 63.16
CA CYS A 84 25.09 -13.13 61.77
C CYS A 84 23.86 -12.74 60.95
N THR A 85 22.66 -13.08 61.44
CA THR A 85 21.39 -12.74 60.76
C THR A 85 21.21 -11.23 60.63
N SER A 86 21.63 -10.45 61.63
CA SER A 86 21.58 -8.99 61.56
C SER A 86 22.52 -8.44 60.46
N SER A 87 23.70 -9.05 60.27
CA SER A 87 24.61 -8.73 59.18
C SER A 87 24.02 -9.09 57.81
N GLU A 88 23.36 -10.25 57.70
CA GLU A 88 22.68 -10.67 56.47
C GLU A 88 21.52 -9.72 56.11
N VAL A 89 20.72 -9.32 57.10
CA VAL A 89 19.64 -8.33 56.93
C VAL A 89 20.20 -6.99 56.48
N ALA A 90 21.31 -6.52 57.06
CA ALA A 90 21.95 -5.28 56.64
C ALA A 90 22.46 -5.35 55.19
N ALA A 91 23.05 -6.49 54.79
CA ALA A 91 23.47 -6.72 53.41
C ALA A 91 22.27 -6.73 52.44
N ALA A 92 21.19 -7.43 52.79
CA ALA A 92 19.97 -7.48 51.99
C ALA A 92 19.30 -6.11 51.86
N ALA A 93 19.30 -5.30 52.92
CA ALA A 93 18.77 -3.93 52.90
C ALA A 93 19.58 -3.02 51.95
N ASN A 94 20.92 -3.13 51.95
CA ASN A 94 21.76 -2.40 51.00
C ASN A 94 21.48 -2.81 49.55
N GLN A 95 21.35 -4.11 49.28
CA GLN A 95 21.01 -4.61 47.95
C GLN A 95 19.61 -4.14 47.49
N LEU A 96 18.63 -4.09 48.41
CA LEU A 96 17.31 -3.53 48.14
C LEU A 96 17.40 -2.03 47.80
N ASN A 97 18.22 -1.26 48.52
CA ASN A 97 18.41 0.16 48.23
C ASN A 97 18.98 0.37 46.82
N THR A 98 20.04 -0.35 46.44
CA THR A 98 20.60 -0.29 45.08
C THR A 98 19.59 -0.72 44.02
N THR A 99 18.80 -1.76 44.30
CA THR A 99 17.74 -2.20 43.38
C THR A 99 16.66 -1.13 43.23
N ALA A 100 16.27 -0.46 44.30
CA ALA A 100 15.30 0.63 44.27
C ALA A 100 15.82 1.83 43.47
N GLU A 101 17.11 2.18 43.59
CA GLU A 101 17.76 3.20 42.77
C GLU A 101 17.73 2.84 41.28
N HIS A 102 18.05 1.59 40.92
CA HIS A 102 17.94 1.11 39.54
C HIS A 102 16.51 1.16 39.00
N ILE A 103 15.52 0.80 39.82
CA ILE A 103 14.10 0.89 39.45
C ILE A 103 13.70 2.35 39.22
N ALA A 104 14.14 3.29 40.07
CA ALA A 104 13.84 4.70 39.91
C ALA A 104 14.41 5.26 38.59
N THR A 105 15.68 4.98 38.29
CA THR A 105 16.29 5.36 36.99
C THR A 105 15.58 4.69 35.81
N GLY A 106 15.22 3.41 35.94
CA GLY A 106 14.47 2.70 34.91
C GLY A 106 13.08 3.31 34.65
N ALA A 107 12.39 3.75 35.71
CA ALA A 107 11.10 4.41 35.60
C ALA A 107 11.21 5.77 34.89
N GLU A 108 12.25 6.55 35.17
CA GLU A 108 12.53 7.80 34.45
C GLU A 108 12.77 7.56 32.95
N GLN A 109 13.53 6.51 32.61
CA GLN A 109 13.76 6.14 31.22
C GLN A 109 12.48 5.70 30.52
N VAL A 110 11.63 4.89 31.18
CA VAL A 110 10.32 4.49 30.65
C VAL A 110 9.40 5.70 30.45
N ALA A 111 9.39 6.66 31.38
CA ALA A 111 8.60 7.89 31.26
C ALA A 111 9.05 8.75 30.06
N SER A 112 10.36 8.87 29.85
CA SER A 112 10.92 9.53 28.67
C SER A 112 10.51 8.82 27.37
N GLN A 113 10.65 7.50 27.33
CA GLN A 113 10.25 6.70 26.17
C GLN A 113 8.74 6.81 25.87
N ALA A 114 7.90 6.82 26.91
CA ALA A 114 6.46 7.01 26.78
C ALA A 114 6.12 8.38 26.16
N THR A 115 6.86 9.42 26.52
CA THR A 115 6.72 10.76 25.93
C THR A 115 7.07 10.74 24.44
N THR A 116 8.18 10.10 24.07
CA THR A 116 8.56 9.95 22.65
C THR A 116 7.52 9.17 21.84
N VAL A 117 6.97 8.09 22.40
CA VAL A 117 5.89 7.31 21.75
C VAL A 117 4.63 8.14 21.58
N ALA A 118 4.26 8.96 22.58
CA ALA A 118 3.12 9.87 22.48
C ALA A 118 3.32 10.90 21.36
N THR A 119 4.49 11.54 21.28
CA THR A 119 4.83 12.46 20.18
C THR A 119 4.78 11.78 18.82
N ALA A 120 5.33 10.57 18.69
CA ALA A 120 5.24 9.80 17.45
C ALA A 120 3.78 9.45 17.08
N GLY A 121 2.93 9.20 18.08
CA GLY A 121 1.49 9.01 17.88
C GLY A 121 0.78 10.26 17.37
N GLU A 122 1.11 11.44 17.89
CA GLU A 122 0.58 12.72 17.39
C GLU A 122 1.02 13.00 15.94
N GLU A 123 2.30 12.76 15.62
CA GLU A 123 2.81 12.88 14.24
C GLU A 123 2.14 11.88 13.29
N MET A 124 1.92 10.63 13.73
CA MET A 124 1.22 9.61 12.95
C MET A 124 -0.24 9.98 12.70
N SER A 125 -0.93 10.55 13.69
CA SER A 125 -2.31 11.04 13.54
C SER A 125 -2.39 12.21 12.54
N ALA A 126 -1.45 13.16 12.63
CA ALA A 126 -1.39 14.29 11.71
C ALA A 126 -1.15 13.85 10.26
N THR A 127 -0.18 12.95 10.05
CA THR A 127 0.14 12.40 8.72
C THR A 127 -0.99 11.55 8.15
N SER A 128 -1.68 10.79 8.99
CA SER A 128 -2.88 10.04 8.58
C SER A 128 -4.00 10.97 8.09
N GLY A 129 -4.20 12.11 8.77
CA GLY A 129 -5.12 13.16 8.30
C GLY A 129 -4.74 13.77 6.94
N ASP A 130 -3.44 13.95 6.67
CA ASP A 130 -2.95 14.40 5.36
C ASP A 130 -3.14 13.35 4.26
N ILE A 131 -2.95 12.06 4.58
CA ILE A 131 -3.22 10.95 3.67
C ILE A 131 -4.71 10.91 3.31
N ALA A 132 -5.60 11.03 4.29
CA ALA A 132 -7.06 11.05 4.06
C ALA A 132 -7.47 12.21 3.13
N ARG A 133 -6.95 13.43 3.38
CA ARG A 133 -7.17 14.58 2.49
C ARG A 133 -6.64 14.34 1.07
N SER A 134 -5.46 13.77 0.94
CA SER A 134 -4.84 13.46 -0.35
C SER A 134 -5.67 12.42 -1.13
N CYS A 135 -6.20 11.42 -0.44
CA CYS A 135 -7.11 10.44 -1.02
C CYS A 135 -8.41 11.10 -1.49
N GLN A 136 -9.00 12.00 -0.71
CA GLN A 136 -10.20 12.72 -1.13
C GLN A 136 -9.96 13.53 -2.42
N MET A 137 -8.81 14.21 -2.55
CA MET A 137 -8.43 14.90 -3.79
C MET A 137 -8.23 13.93 -4.96
N ALA A 138 -7.58 12.79 -4.72
CA ALA A 138 -7.39 11.77 -5.74
C ALA A 138 -8.72 11.16 -6.22
N ALA A 139 -9.69 10.96 -5.32
CA ALA A 139 -11.01 10.46 -5.65
C ALA A 139 -11.80 11.44 -6.53
N GLU A 140 -11.73 12.74 -6.23
CA GLU A 140 -12.36 13.76 -7.09
C GLU A 140 -11.66 13.85 -8.45
N GLY A 141 -10.33 13.72 -8.49
CA GLY A 141 -9.55 13.64 -9.72
C GLY A 141 -9.93 12.44 -10.59
N ALA A 142 -10.08 11.25 -9.98
CA ALA A 142 -10.54 10.05 -10.66
C ALA A 142 -11.97 10.22 -11.22
N LYS A 143 -12.88 10.82 -10.44
CA LYS A 143 -14.24 11.14 -10.89
C LYS A 143 -14.27 12.08 -12.08
N GLN A 144 -13.42 13.11 -12.07
CA GLN A 144 -13.30 14.03 -13.20
C GLN A 144 -12.72 13.34 -14.44
N ALA A 145 -11.68 12.50 -14.27
CA ALA A 145 -11.13 11.70 -15.36
C ALA A 145 -12.17 10.73 -15.95
N SER A 146 -13.01 10.12 -15.11
CA SER A 146 -14.11 9.24 -15.52
C SER A 146 -15.13 9.98 -16.39
N ARG A 147 -15.50 11.21 -16.02
CA ARG A 147 -16.37 12.06 -16.85
C ARG A 147 -15.74 12.34 -18.21
N SER A 148 -14.49 12.81 -18.23
CA SER A 148 -13.80 13.12 -19.48
C SER A 148 -13.63 11.90 -20.41
N ALA A 149 -13.39 10.71 -19.85
CA ALA A 149 -13.29 9.49 -20.64
C ALA A 149 -14.66 9.02 -21.18
N ASN A 150 -15.74 9.21 -20.41
CA ASN A 150 -17.11 8.98 -20.90
C ASN A 150 -17.49 9.95 -22.02
N ASP A 151 -17.25 11.24 -21.84
CA ASP A 151 -17.50 12.26 -22.87
C ASP A 151 -16.68 11.94 -24.15
N GLY A 152 -15.42 11.54 -23.99
CA GLY A 152 -14.58 11.10 -25.10
C GLY A 152 -15.15 9.86 -25.81
N THR A 153 -15.73 8.91 -25.07
CA THR A 153 -16.36 7.71 -25.64
C THR A 153 -17.57 8.09 -26.49
N GLU A 154 -18.41 9.00 -26.01
CA GLU A 154 -19.57 9.51 -26.75
C GLU A 154 -19.14 10.23 -28.05
N VAL A 155 -18.09 11.05 -27.99
CA VAL A 155 -17.54 11.72 -29.18
C VAL A 155 -17.04 10.71 -30.21
N VAL A 156 -16.35 9.64 -29.78
CA VAL A 156 -15.89 8.58 -30.67
C VAL A 156 -17.06 7.82 -31.31
N GLU A 157 -18.08 7.46 -30.52
CA GLU A 157 -19.27 6.77 -31.04
C GLU A 157 -20.03 7.63 -32.06
N SER A 158 -20.18 8.93 -31.78
CA SER A 158 -20.73 9.91 -32.73
C SER A 158 -19.89 10.01 -34.00
N THR A 159 -18.55 10.02 -33.88
CA THR A 159 -17.63 10.05 -35.02
C THR A 159 -17.78 8.82 -35.92
N ILE A 160 -17.91 7.63 -35.33
CA ILE A 160 -18.16 6.37 -36.06
C ILE A 160 -19.49 6.46 -36.83
N ALA A 161 -20.55 6.96 -36.20
CA ALA A 161 -21.84 7.13 -36.85
C ALA A 161 -21.77 8.11 -38.04
N VAL A 162 -21.07 9.24 -37.87
CA VAL A 162 -20.86 10.23 -38.94
C VAL A 162 -20.05 9.63 -40.09
N MET A 163 -18.97 8.89 -39.80
CA MET A 163 -18.17 8.23 -40.84
C MET A 163 -18.99 7.22 -41.65
N SER A 164 -19.87 6.45 -40.99
CA SER A 164 -20.79 5.54 -41.68
C SER A 164 -21.74 6.28 -42.63
N GLN A 165 -22.26 7.45 -42.22
CA GLN A 165 -23.08 8.30 -43.09
C GLN A 165 -22.29 8.88 -44.27
N ILE A 166 -21.04 9.28 -44.05
CA ILE A 166 -20.14 9.76 -45.11
C ILE A 166 -19.90 8.65 -46.13
N ALA A 167 -19.57 7.43 -45.70
CA ALA A 167 -19.38 6.29 -46.60
C ALA A 167 -20.62 6.05 -47.47
N ALA A 168 -21.82 6.05 -46.87
CA ALA A 168 -23.07 5.90 -47.60
C ALA A 168 -23.28 7.01 -48.64
N LYS A 169 -22.98 8.27 -48.31
CA LYS A 169 -23.12 9.42 -49.22
C LYS A 169 -22.10 9.42 -50.36
N VAL A 170 -20.88 8.96 -50.11
CA VAL A 170 -19.87 8.77 -51.14
C VAL A 170 -20.31 7.66 -52.11
N GLN A 171 -20.84 6.55 -51.60
CA GLN A 171 -21.38 5.46 -52.43
C GLN A 171 -22.53 5.93 -53.33
N GLU A 172 -23.45 6.74 -52.80
CA GLU A 172 -24.55 7.33 -53.57
C GLU A 172 -24.04 8.28 -54.66
N SER A 173 -23.02 9.08 -54.33
CA SER A 173 -22.36 9.98 -55.29
C SER A 173 -21.69 9.18 -56.40
N ALA A 174 -20.99 8.09 -56.07
CA ALA A 174 -20.35 7.20 -57.04
C ALA A 174 -21.37 6.64 -58.04
N LYS A 175 -22.52 6.18 -57.56
CA LYS A 175 -23.62 5.70 -58.43
C LYS A 175 -24.17 6.79 -59.37
N THR A 176 -24.22 8.03 -58.89
CA THR A 176 -24.67 9.16 -59.72
C THR A 176 -23.68 9.47 -60.83
N VAL A 177 -22.38 9.46 -60.51
CA VAL A 177 -21.29 9.66 -61.48
C VAL A 177 -21.22 8.49 -62.47
N GLU A 178 -21.42 7.26 -62.01
CA GLU A 178 -21.52 6.07 -62.88
C GLU A 178 -22.69 6.20 -63.87
N SER A 179 -23.85 6.67 -63.41
CA SER A 179 -24.98 6.96 -64.31
C SER A 179 -24.65 8.06 -65.33
N LEU A 180 -23.85 9.07 -64.96
CA LEU A 180 -23.38 10.10 -65.89
C LEU A 180 -22.43 9.49 -66.93
N GLY A 181 -21.54 8.60 -66.52
CA GLY A 181 -20.67 7.84 -67.42
C GLY A 181 -21.45 7.05 -68.46
N ALA A 182 -22.50 6.32 -68.03
CA ALA A 182 -23.39 5.56 -68.92
C ALA A 182 -24.15 6.47 -69.90
N ARG A 183 -24.63 7.64 -69.46
CA ARG A 183 -25.28 8.62 -70.34
C ARG A 183 -24.30 9.21 -71.36
N SER A 184 -23.06 9.48 -70.97
CA SER A 184 -22.00 9.93 -71.88
C SER A 184 -21.63 8.86 -72.91
N GLU A 185 -21.70 7.58 -72.56
CA GLU A 185 -21.53 6.47 -73.52
C GLU A 185 -22.65 6.44 -74.57
N GLN A 186 -23.91 6.63 -74.13
CA GLN A 186 -25.05 6.77 -75.04
C GLN A 186 -24.90 7.98 -75.98
N ILE A 187 -24.46 9.14 -75.46
CA ILE A 187 -24.20 10.32 -76.30
C ILE A 187 -23.07 10.04 -77.29
N GLY A 188 -22.00 9.34 -76.87
CA GLY A 188 -20.92 8.93 -77.75
C GLY A 188 -21.40 8.10 -78.95
N ALA A 189 -22.32 7.15 -78.72
CA ALA A 189 -22.93 6.36 -79.79
C ALA A 189 -23.77 7.21 -80.77
N ILE A 190 -24.51 8.19 -80.24
CA ILE A 190 -25.29 9.14 -81.06
C ILE A 190 -24.35 9.99 -81.93
N ILE A 191 -23.27 10.52 -81.35
CA ILE A 191 -22.29 11.34 -82.08
C ILE A 191 -21.64 10.54 -83.21
N GLY A 192 -21.27 9.28 -82.97
CA GLY A 192 -20.78 8.39 -84.04
C GLY A 192 -21.79 8.23 -85.18
N THR A 193 -23.07 8.07 -84.85
CA THR A 193 -24.14 7.99 -85.86
C THR A 193 -24.28 9.30 -86.66
N ILE A 194 -24.12 10.46 -86.02
CA ILE A 194 -24.18 11.76 -86.71
C ILE A 194 -22.95 11.97 -87.60
N GLU A 195 -21.76 11.54 -87.17
CA GLU A 195 -20.54 11.55 -87.99
C GLU A 195 -20.74 10.70 -89.25
N ASP A 196 -21.29 9.48 -89.11
CA ASP A 196 -21.63 8.60 -90.25
C ASP A 196 -22.64 9.26 -91.22
N ILE A 197 -23.68 9.92 -90.68
CA ILE A 197 -24.68 10.65 -91.49
C ILE A 197 -24.04 11.83 -92.23
N ALA A 198 -23.17 12.59 -91.56
CA ALA A 198 -22.48 13.72 -92.15
C ALA A 198 -21.55 13.27 -93.29
N ASP A 199 -20.82 12.17 -93.11
CA ASP A 199 -19.96 11.59 -94.14
C ASP A 199 -20.77 11.04 -95.34
N GLN A 200 -21.91 10.38 -95.09
CA GLN A 200 -22.84 9.98 -96.16
C GLN A 200 -23.41 11.19 -96.90
N THR A 201 -23.77 12.25 -96.18
CA THR A 201 -24.29 13.49 -96.77
C THR A 201 -23.22 14.18 -97.62
N ASN A 202 -21.97 14.18 -97.18
CA ASN A 202 -20.83 14.69 -97.93
C ASN A 202 -20.62 13.92 -99.24
N LEU A 203 -20.70 12.58 -99.19
CA LEU A 203 -20.63 11.71 -100.37
C LEU A 203 -21.79 11.92 -101.34
N LEU A 204 -23.01 12.06 -100.83
CA LEU A 204 -24.21 12.35 -101.63
C LEU A 204 -24.10 13.72 -102.31
N ALA A 205 -23.64 14.75 -101.58
CA ALA A 205 -23.44 16.09 -102.09
C ALA A 205 -22.35 16.13 -103.18
N LEU A 206 -21.26 15.38 -103.00
CA LEU A 206 -20.21 15.23 -104.02
C LEU A 206 -20.76 14.59 -105.29
N ASN A 207 -21.54 13.51 -105.18
CA ASN A 207 -22.16 12.87 -106.33
C ASN A 207 -23.15 13.80 -107.05
N ALA A 208 -23.91 14.59 -106.30
CA ALA A 208 -24.82 15.60 -106.85
C ALA A 208 -24.07 16.73 -107.57
N ALA A 209 -22.95 17.20 -107.02
CA ALA A 209 -22.10 18.21 -107.64
C ALA A 209 -21.49 17.72 -108.97
N ILE A 210 -21.04 16.45 -109.01
CA ILE A 210 -20.54 15.81 -110.23
C ILE A 210 -21.63 15.74 -111.30
N GLU A 211 -22.84 15.30 -110.96
CA GLU A 211 -23.93 15.17 -111.93
C GLU A 211 -24.46 16.54 -112.39
N ALA A 212 -24.47 17.54 -111.50
CA ALA A 212 -24.79 18.93 -111.85
C ALA A 212 -23.76 19.55 -112.81
N ALA A 213 -22.46 19.27 -112.62
CA ALA A 213 -21.41 19.68 -113.56
C ALA A 213 -21.57 18.99 -114.93
N ARG A 214 -22.05 17.73 -114.94
CA ARG A 214 -22.31 16.95 -116.14
C ARG A 214 -23.48 17.48 -116.98
N ALA A 215 -24.48 18.09 -116.32
CA ALA A 215 -25.64 18.71 -116.97
C ALA A 215 -25.35 20.10 -117.60
N GLY A 216 -24.13 20.63 -117.44
CA GLY A 216 -23.71 21.90 -118.05
C GLY A 216 -24.47 23.12 -117.52
N GLU A 217 -24.87 24.04 -118.40
CA GLU A 217 -25.54 25.30 -118.02
C GLU A 217 -26.90 25.09 -117.32
N GLN A 218 -27.60 23.97 -117.58
CA GLN A 218 -28.87 23.64 -116.91
C GLN A 218 -28.67 23.17 -115.45
N GLY A 219 -27.46 22.74 -115.09
CA GLY A 219 -27.11 22.22 -113.76
C GLY A 219 -26.51 23.26 -112.81
N ARG A 220 -26.24 24.49 -113.24
CA ARG A 220 -25.55 25.52 -112.42
C ARG A 220 -26.21 25.80 -111.08
N GLY A 221 -27.54 25.90 -111.03
CA GLY A 221 -28.27 26.11 -109.79
C GLY A 221 -28.15 24.94 -108.82
N PHE A 222 -28.17 23.71 -109.34
CA PHE A 222 -27.98 22.49 -108.55
C PHE A 222 -26.55 22.32 -108.04
N ALA A 223 -25.55 22.70 -108.84
CA ALA A 223 -24.14 22.64 -108.45
C ALA A 223 -23.85 23.51 -107.23
N VAL A 224 -24.38 24.74 -107.19
CA VAL A 224 -24.21 25.64 -106.04
C VAL A 224 -24.84 25.07 -104.77
N VAL A 225 -26.04 24.48 -104.87
CA VAL A 225 -26.69 23.84 -103.72
C VAL A 225 -25.90 22.61 -103.26
N ALA A 226 -25.38 21.80 -104.18
CA ALA A 226 -24.58 20.63 -103.84
C ALA A 226 -23.27 21.01 -103.12
N ASP A 227 -22.57 22.06 -103.57
CA ASP A 227 -21.37 22.56 -102.90
C ASP A 227 -21.68 23.12 -101.49
N GLU A 228 -22.81 23.82 -101.31
CA GLU A 228 -23.24 24.32 -99.99
C GLU A 228 -23.59 23.18 -99.02
N VAL A 229 -24.30 22.15 -99.50
CA VAL A 229 -24.60 20.94 -98.71
C VAL A 229 -23.31 20.21 -98.34
N ARG A 230 -22.35 20.13 -99.27
CA ARG A 230 -21.02 19.53 -99.03
C ARG A 230 -20.26 20.29 -97.94
N ALA A 231 -20.21 21.62 -98.04
CA ALA A 231 -19.58 22.46 -97.03
C ALA A 231 -20.25 22.34 -95.65
N LEU A 232 -21.59 22.22 -95.62
CA LEU A 232 -22.35 22.00 -94.39
C LEU A 232 -22.04 20.62 -93.78
N ALA A 233 -21.93 19.58 -94.61
CA ALA A 233 -21.55 18.23 -94.18
C ALA A 233 -20.13 18.22 -93.58
N GLU A 234 -19.14 18.82 -94.25
CA GLU A 234 -17.77 18.96 -93.72
C GLU A 234 -17.72 19.75 -92.40
N ARG A 235 -18.53 20.81 -92.26
CA ARG A 235 -18.67 21.54 -90.98
C ARG A 235 -19.29 20.67 -89.89
N THR A 236 -20.27 19.84 -90.24
CA THR A 236 -20.94 18.92 -89.31
C THR A 236 -19.98 17.84 -88.83
N THR A 237 -19.24 17.17 -89.73
CA THR A 237 -18.23 16.15 -89.38
C THR A 237 -17.17 16.71 -88.42
N ARG A 238 -16.69 17.93 -88.67
CA ARG A 238 -15.72 18.58 -87.77
C ARG A 238 -16.31 18.86 -86.39
N ALA A 239 -17.52 19.41 -86.32
CA ALA A 239 -18.20 19.67 -85.06
C ALA A 239 -18.50 18.38 -84.27
N THR A 240 -18.94 17.30 -84.94
CA THR A 240 -19.16 16.01 -84.28
C THR A 240 -17.86 15.41 -83.75
N ARG A 241 -16.73 15.60 -84.44
CA ARG A 241 -15.42 15.13 -83.99
C ARG A 241 -14.97 15.86 -82.71
N GLU A 242 -15.12 17.19 -82.68
CA GLU A 242 -14.87 17.99 -81.47
C GLU A 242 -15.76 17.56 -80.30
N ILE A 243 -17.06 17.32 -80.55
CA ILE A 243 -17.97 16.78 -79.52
C ILE A 243 -17.55 15.38 -79.07
N GLY A 244 -17.12 14.52 -79.99
CA GLY A 244 -16.64 13.17 -79.68
C GLY A 244 -15.41 13.18 -78.77
N GLU A 245 -14.47 14.11 -78.98
CA GLU A 245 -13.33 14.32 -78.08
C GLU A 245 -13.78 14.78 -76.70
N MET A 246 -14.72 15.74 -76.61
CA MET A 246 -15.29 16.17 -75.33
C MET A 246 -15.98 15.03 -74.58
N ILE A 247 -16.74 14.18 -75.28
CA ILE A 247 -17.43 13.03 -74.67
C ILE A 247 -16.41 11.99 -74.15
N LYS A 248 -15.34 11.72 -74.89
CA LYS A 248 -14.25 10.84 -74.42
C LYS A 248 -13.58 11.40 -73.16
N ALA A 249 -13.34 12.71 -73.10
CA ALA A 249 -12.82 13.35 -71.90
C ALA A 249 -13.76 13.16 -70.71
N ILE A 250 -15.07 13.42 -70.88
CA ILE A 250 -16.08 13.21 -69.83
C ILE A 250 -16.11 11.75 -69.36
N GLN A 251 -16.05 10.78 -70.28
CA GLN A 251 -16.00 9.35 -69.94
C GLN A 251 -14.75 9.00 -69.11
N SER A 252 -13.60 9.56 -69.46
CA SER A 252 -12.36 9.36 -68.72
C SER A 252 -12.43 9.99 -67.32
N GLU A 253 -12.91 11.23 -67.22
CA GLU A 253 -13.05 11.95 -65.95
C GLU A 253 -14.05 11.28 -65.01
N THR A 254 -15.20 10.82 -65.54
CA THR A 254 -16.20 10.08 -64.75
C THR A 254 -15.65 8.76 -64.20
N LYS A 255 -14.92 7.99 -65.01
CA LYS A 255 -14.22 6.77 -64.51
C LYS A 255 -13.20 7.09 -63.42
N GLY A 256 -12.41 8.14 -63.61
CA GLY A 256 -11.46 8.61 -62.59
C GLY A 256 -12.14 9.02 -61.29
N ALA A 257 -13.27 9.73 -61.38
CA ALA A 257 -14.05 10.16 -60.22
C ALA A 257 -14.66 8.97 -59.46
N VAL A 258 -15.19 7.96 -60.14
CA VAL A 258 -15.71 6.73 -59.49
C VAL A 258 -14.58 6.01 -58.74
N ALA A 259 -13.42 5.81 -59.36
CA ALA A 259 -12.28 5.16 -58.71
C ALA A 259 -11.79 5.93 -57.46
N ALA A 260 -11.75 7.27 -57.53
CA ALA A 260 -11.40 8.11 -56.39
C ALA A 260 -12.44 8.01 -55.25
N MET A 261 -13.73 7.91 -55.59
CA MET A 261 -14.80 7.72 -54.61
C MET A 261 -14.72 6.34 -53.92
N GLU A 262 -14.44 5.27 -54.66
CA GLU A 262 -14.22 3.93 -54.10
C GLU A 262 -13.03 3.90 -53.12
N GLN A 263 -11.92 4.55 -53.47
CA GLN A 263 -10.79 4.73 -52.54
C GLN A 263 -11.20 5.55 -51.32
N GLY A 264 -12.03 6.58 -51.49
CA GLY A 264 -12.58 7.38 -50.40
C GLY A 264 -13.39 6.54 -49.41
N VAL A 265 -14.22 5.62 -49.89
CA VAL A 265 -14.97 4.68 -49.02
C VAL A 265 -14.01 3.80 -48.22
N GLN A 266 -12.98 3.22 -48.85
CA GLN A 266 -11.98 2.41 -48.14
C GLN A 266 -11.25 3.20 -47.05
N GLN A 267 -10.92 4.47 -47.31
CA GLN A 267 -10.28 5.33 -46.31
C GLN A 267 -11.21 5.63 -45.13
N VAL A 268 -12.50 5.85 -45.39
CA VAL A 268 -13.51 6.05 -44.34
C VAL A 268 -13.69 4.78 -43.49
N GLU A 269 -13.70 3.60 -44.10
CA GLU A 269 -13.76 2.32 -43.38
C GLU A 269 -12.53 2.13 -42.46
N ALA A 270 -11.33 2.41 -42.98
CA ALA A 270 -10.10 2.36 -42.18
C ALA A 270 -10.15 3.36 -41.02
N GLY A 271 -10.58 4.60 -41.27
CA GLY A 271 -10.74 5.62 -40.22
C GLY A 271 -11.77 5.23 -39.17
N THR A 272 -12.87 4.58 -39.57
CA THR A 272 -13.90 4.06 -38.66
C THR A 272 -13.33 2.96 -37.75
N SER A 273 -12.50 2.07 -38.30
CA SER A 273 -11.82 1.03 -37.53
C SER A 273 -10.86 1.61 -36.48
N GLU A 274 -10.07 2.62 -36.84
CA GLU A 274 -9.17 3.30 -35.88
C GLU A 274 -9.94 4.08 -34.80
N ALA A 275 -11.05 4.72 -35.16
CA ALA A 275 -11.95 5.34 -34.19
C ALA A 275 -12.51 4.29 -33.21
N ALA A 276 -12.93 3.13 -33.70
CA ALA A 276 -13.42 2.04 -32.85
C ALA A 276 -12.36 1.53 -31.86
N LYS A 277 -11.09 1.41 -32.28
CA LYS A 277 -9.97 1.09 -31.39
C LYS A 277 -9.77 2.16 -30.31
N SER A 278 -9.87 3.44 -30.68
CA SER A 278 -9.79 4.55 -29.73
C SER A 278 -10.91 4.48 -28.68
N GLY A 279 -12.14 4.14 -29.10
CA GLY A 279 -13.27 3.91 -28.19
C GLY A 279 -13.06 2.72 -27.25
N ALA A 280 -12.42 1.65 -27.71
CA ALA A 280 -12.05 0.52 -26.86
C ALA A 280 -11.01 0.93 -25.80
N ALA A 281 -9.98 1.69 -26.18
CA ALA A 281 -8.98 2.20 -25.25
C ALA A 281 -9.58 3.13 -24.18
N LEU A 282 -10.53 4.00 -24.55
CA LEU A 282 -11.25 4.84 -23.58
C LEU A 282 -12.06 4.02 -22.57
N ARG A 283 -12.70 2.93 -23.01
CA ARG A 283 -13.39 2.00 -22.10
C ARG A 283 -12.44 1.29 -21.14
N GLU A 284 -11.24 0.94 -21.58
CA GLU A 284 -10.21 0.37 -20.70
C GLU A 284 -9.73 1.40 -19.66
N ILE A 285 -9.49 2.65 -20.09
CA ILE A 285 -9.15 3.76 -19.19
C ILE A 285 -10.26 3.97 -18.15
N LEU A 286 -11.54 3.93 -18.54
CA LEU A 286 -12.66 4.03 -17.61
C LEU A 286 -12.65 2.92 -16.54
N ALA A 287 -12.34 1.68 -16.92
CA ALA A 287 -12.22 0.58 -15.97
C ALA A 287 -11.07 0.83 -14.97
N GLN A 288 -9.90 1.24 -15.45
CA GLN A 288 -8.75 1.55 -14.59
C GLN A 288 -9.03 2.72 -13.64
N ILE A 289 -9.73 3.76 -14.10
CA ILE A 289 -10.12 4.90 -13.26
C ILE A 289 -11.04 4.44 -12.11
N ASN A 290 -11.97 3.53 -12.38
CA ASN A 290 -12.84 2.97 -11.34
C ASN A 290 -12.05 2.16 -10.31
N ASP A 291 -11.07 1.37 -10.75
CA ASP A 291 -10.19 0.60 -9.85
C ASP A 291 -9.36 1.53 -8.95
N VAL A 292 -8.81 2.60 -9.53
CA VAL A 292 -8.09 3.64 -8.77
C VAL A 292 -9.01 4.29 -7.75
N ALA A 293 -10.24 4.65 -8.13
CA ALA A 293 -11.21 5.26 -7.21
C ALA A 293 -11.56 4.32 -6.03
N MET A 294 -11.67 3.00 -6.27
CA MET A 294 -11.88 2.03 -5.20
C MET A 294 -10.67 1.94 -4.25
N GLN A 295 -9.45 1.85 -4.79
CA GLN A 295 -8.23 1.81 -3.97
C GLN A 295 -8.05 3.07 -3.12
N VAL A 296 -8.32 4.24 -3.70
CA VAL A 296 -8.26 5.51 -2.98
C VAL A 296 -9.24 5.56 -1.82
N ASN A 297 -10.46 5.04 -1.99
CA ASN A 297 -11.41 4.94 -0.88
C ASN A 297 -10.91 4.00 0.23
N GLN A 298 -10.30 2.86 -0.13
CA GLN A 298 -9.74 1.93 0.87
C GLN A 298 -8.60 2.57 1.67
N ILE A 299 -7.72 3.34 1.01
CA ILE A 299 -6.62 4.05 1.68
C ILE A 299 -7.19 5.15 2.59
N ALA A 300 -8.22 5.89 2.14
CA ALA A 300 -8.88 6.90 2.96
C ALA A 300 -9.46 6.29 4.24
N THR A 301 -10.19 5.17 4.14
CA THR A 301 -10.73 4.47 5.31
C THR A 301 -9.62 4.00 6.25
N ALA A 302 -8.54 3.41 5.73
CA ALA A 302 -7.40 2.97 6.54
C ALA A 302 -6.70 4.14 7.26
N ALA A 303 -6.61 5.31 6.62
CA ALA A 303 -6.05 6.52 7.23
C ALA A 303 -6.96 7.11 8.32
N GLU A 304 -8.29 7.06 8.13
CA GLU A 304 -9.27 7.44 9.16
C GLU A 304 -9.20 6.51 10.38
N GLU A 305 -9.01 5.20 10.16
CA GLU A 305 -8.81 4.21 11.24
C GLU A 305 -7.52 4.45 12.03
N GLN A 306 -6.44 4.95 11.40
CA GLN A 306 -5.20 5.31 12.11
C GLN A 306 -5.31 6.60 12.95
N THR A 307 -6.34 7.40 12.67
CA THR A 307 -6.59 8.67 13.37
C THR A 307 -7.54 8.49 14.57
N SER A 308 -8.33 7.41 14.57
CA SER A 308 -9.39 7.11 15.57
C SER A 308 -8.92 6.15 16.66
#